data_AF-A0A940JHV9-F1
#
_entry.id   AF-A0A940JHV9-F1
#
_cell.length_a   1.000
_cell.length_b   1.000
_cell.length_c   1.000
_cell.angle_alpha   90.00
_cell.angle_beta   90.00
_cell.angle_gamma   90.00
#
_symmetry.space_group_name_H-M   'P 1'
#
loop_
_entity.id
_entity.type
_entity.pdbx_description
1 polymer ?
#
loop_
_entity_poly.entity_id
_entity_poly.type
_entity_poly.pdbx_seq_one_letter_code
_entity_poly.pdbx_strand_id
1 'polypeptide(L)'
;TGQPPLPFEAFPFKGLINDGSVSPAQLKFHSAEEAEKEISNDNKDVVFTDGEYFLKVPGITIGDNFEAIDIDGKPSCNLYIMAVSYISGYNPDYSGLDFCSEASRRVAASILSEISLV
;
A
#
# COMPACT_ATOMS: atom_id res chain seq x y z
N THR A 1 -0.15 19.67 -11.68
CA THR A 1 0.32 18.27 -11.49
C THR A 1 -0.33 17.72 -10.23
N GLY A 2 -0.51 16.40 -10.15
CA GLY A 2 -1.10 15.74 -8.98
C GLY A 2 -0.21 15.80 -7.74
N GLN A 3 -0.65 15.15 -6.66
CA GLN A 3 0.17 15.00 -5.45
C GLN A 3 1.33 14.02 -5.75
N PRO A 4 2.59 14.36 -5.44
CA PRO A 4 3.72 13.48 -5.74
C PRO A 4 3.69 12.22 -4.86
N PRO A 5 4.17 11.07 -5.37
CA PRO A 5 4.40 9.89 -4.54
C PRO A 5 5.41 10.21 -3.44
N LEU A 6 5.13 9.74 -2.22
CA LEU A 6 6.01 9.89 -1.07
C LEU A 6 6.54 8.51 -0.65
N PRO A 7 7.82 8.41 -0.25
CA PRO A 7 8.37 7.16 0.25
C PRO A 7 7.73 6.81 1.60
N PHE A 8 7.80 5.53 1.99
CA PHE A 8 7.27 5.03 3.26
C PHE A 8 7.80 5.83 4.46
N GLU A 9 9.09 6.17 4.44
CA GLU A 9 9.79 6.90 5.49
C GLU A 9 9.31 8.35 5.62
N ALA A 10 8.55 8.88 4.66
CA ALA A 10 7.95 10.21 4.75
C ALA A 10 6.60 10.20 5.49
N PHE A 11 6.02 9.03 5.80
CA PHE A 11 4.72 8.95 6.48
C PHE A 11 4.78 9.65 7.86
N PRO A 12 3.84 10.57 8.17
CA PRO A 12 4.00 11.50 9.30
C PRO A 12 3.81 10.82 10.65
N PHE A 13 3.07 9.72 10.72
CA PHE A 13 2.74 9.04 11.97
C PHE A 13 3.81 7.99 12.33
N LYS A 14 4.94 8.46 12.88
CA LYS A 14 6.08 7.59 13.21
C LYS A 14 5.76 6.49 14.23
N GLY A 15 4.79 6.71 15.11
CA GLY A 15 4.29 5.67 16.02
C GLY A 15 3.84 4.42 15.26
N LEU A 16 3.01 4.61 14.22
CA LEU A 16 2.46 3.53 13.39
C LEU A 16 3.53 2.79 12.57
N ILE A 17 4.62 3.48 12.21
CA ILE A 17 5.77 2.83 11.57
C ILE A 17 6.51 1.98 12.59
N ASN A 18 6.79 2.54 13.76
CA ASN A 18 7.63 1.91 14.78
C ASN A 18 6.95 0.70 15.45
N ASP A 19 5.63 0.72 15.60
CA ASP A 19 4.86 -0.38 16.16
C ASP A 19 4.43 -1.43 15.12
N GLY A 20 4.73 -1.20 13.84
CA GLY A 20 4.42 -2.12 12.75
C GLY A 20 2.98 -2.05 12.23
N SER A 21 2.16 -1.09 12.68
CA SER A 21 0.76 -0.92 12.23
C SER A 21 0.61 -0.53 10.76
N VAL A 22 1.70 -0.07 10.11
CA VAL A 22 1.76 0.15 8.67
C VAL A 22 3.03 -0.51 8.10
N SER A 23 2.94 -1.00 6.87
CA SER A 23 4.06 -1.61 6.14
C SER A 23 4.39 -0.87 4.82
N PRO A 24 5.64 -0.94 4.34
CA PRO A 24 6.03 -0.31 3.09
C PRO A 24 5.37 -0.98 1.89
N ALA A 25 4.88 -0.18 0.92
CA ALA A 25 4.23 -0.70 -0.27
C ALA A 25 5.16 -1.57 -1.13
N GLN A 26 4.63 -2.72 -1.57
CA GLN A 26 5.34 -3.70 -2.37
C GLN A 26 4.44 -4.30 -3.45
N LEU A 27 5.01 -4.56 -4.63
CA LEU A 27 4.37 -5.26 -5.73
C LEU A 27 5.02 -6.62 -5.93
N LYS A 28 4.23 -7.70 -5.85
CA LYS A 28 4.74 -9.04 -6.14
C LYS A 28 5.11 -9.15 -7.62
N PHE A 29 6.30 -9.69 -7.92
CA PHE A 29 6.67 -10.02 -9.28
C PHE A 29 5.81 -11.17 -9.83
N HIS A 30 5.50 -11.12 -11.12
CA HIS A 30 4.74 -12.19 -11.76
C HIS A 30 5.53 -13.52 -11.82
N SER A 31 6.86 -13.44 -12.01
CA SER A 31 7.76 -14.58 -11.98
C SER A 31 9.13 -14.20 -11.43
N ALA A 32 9.89 -15.21 -10.99
CA ALA A 32 11.27 -15.02 -10.55
C ALA A 32 12.16 -14.50 -11.70
N GLU A 33 11.92 -14.89 -12.95
CA GLU A 33 12.74 -14.43 -14.07
C GLU A 33 12.65 -12.91 -14.30
N GLU A 34 11.47 -12.31 -14.10
CA GLU A 34 11.31 -10.86 -14.21
C GLU A 34 12.04 -10.12 -13.07
N ALA A 35 12.01 -10.68 -11.85
CA ALA A 35 12.77 -10.12 -10.73
C ALA A 35 14.29 -10.21 -10.97
N GLU A 36 14.77 -11.33 -11.49
CA GLU A 36 16.19 -11.53 -11.80
C GLU A 36 16.70 -10.58 -12.90
N LYS A 37 15.86 -10.26 -13.88
CA LYS A 37 16.17 -9.23 -14.89
C LYS A 37 16.36 -7.86 -14.24
N GLU A 38 15.45 -7.46 -13.36
CA GLU A 38 15.54 -6.17 -12.64
C GLU A 38 16.77 -6.12 -11.74
N ILE A 39 17.08 -7.21 -11.02
CA ILE A 39 18.30 -7.32 -10.21
C ILE A 39 19.56 -7.21 -11.09
N SER A 40 19.57 -7.86 -12.25
CA SER A 40 20.69 -7.79 -13.21
C SER A 40 20.89 -6.37 -13.77
N ASN A 41 19.84 -5.54 -13.76
CA ASN A 41 19.87 -4.13 -14.13
C ASN A 41 20.24 -3.19 -12.95
N ASP A 42 20.74 -3.72 -11.83
CA ASP A 42 21.08 -2.98 -10.60
C ASP A 42 19.87 -2.26 -9.96
N ASN A 43 18.66 -2.80 -10.14
CA ASN A 43 17.48 -2.31 -9.45
C ASN A 43 17.50 -2.74 -7.97
N LYS A 44 17.80 -1.80 -7.08
CA LYS A 44 17.93 -2.02 -5.63
C LYS A 44 16.60 -2.09 -4.88
N ASP A 45 15.50 -1.79 -5.56
CA ASP A 45 14.16 -1.83 -4.99
C ASP A 45 13.55 -3.25 -5.03
N VAL A 46 14.20 -4.19 -5.73
CA VAL A 46 13.82 -5.61 -5.70
C VAL A 46 14.23 -6.22 -4.36
N VAL A 47 13.27 -6.85 -3.69
CA VAL A 47 13.49 -7.59 -2.43
C VAL A 47 12.96 -9.01 -2.53
N PHE A 48 13.61 -9.93 -1.81
CA PHE A 48 13.18 -11.31 -1.67
C PHE A 48 12.75 -11.55 -0.22
N THR A 49 11.47 -11.90 -0.02
CA THR A 49 10.91 -12.23 1.30
C THR A 49 9.97 -13.42 1.17
N ASP A 50 9.96 -14.29 2.17
CA ASP A 50 9.05 -15.44 2.25
C ASP A 50 9.03 -16.35 1.01
N GLY A 51 10.19 -16.46 0.33
CA GLY A 51 10.33 -17.28 -0.88
C GLY A 51 9.89 -16.61 -2.19
N GLU A 52 9.50 -15.34 -2.14
CA GLU A 52 8.90 -14.61 -3.26
C GLU A 52 9.62 -13.29 -3.52
N TYR A 53 9.58 -12.83 -4.77
CA TYR A 53 10.17 -11.55 -5.17
C TYR A 53 9.14 -10.43 -5.19
N PHE A 54 9.54 -9.27 -4.67
CA PHE A 54 8.73 -8.06 -4.64
C PHE A 54 9.53 -6.84 -5.11
N LEU A 55 8.85 -5.88 -5.73
CA LEU A 55 9.36 -4.55 -6.03
C LEU A 55 8.87 -3.59 -4.96
N LYS A 56 9.78 -2.93 -4.24
CA LYS A 56 9.44 -1.80 -3.38
C LYS A 56 8.96 -0.63 -4.23
N VAL A 57 7.84 -0.04 -3.83
CA VAL A 57 7.28 1.15 -4.47
C VAL A 57 7.00 2.22 -3.42
N PRO A 58 6.90 3.51 -3.78
CA PRO A 58 6.57 4.56 -2.82
C PRO A 58 5.21 4.32 -2.16
N GLY A 59 5.13 4.55 -0.85
CA GLY A 59 3.88 4.55 -0.10
C GLY A 59 3.77 3.43 0.93
N ILE A 60 2.52 3.12 1.28
CA ILE A 60 2.11 2.18 2.32
C ILE A 60 1.29 1.07 1.70
N THR A 61 1.47 -0.16 2.16
CA THR A 61 0.63 -1.31 1.78
C THR A 61 -0.81 -1.06 2.20
N ILE A 62 -1.73 -1.16 1.25
CA ILE A 62 -3.17 -1.04 1.49
C ILE A 62 -3.93 -2.28 1.01
N GLY A 63 -5.05 -2.57 1.66
CA GLY A 63 -6.03 -3.56 1.21
C GLY A 63 -6.97 -3.02 0.13
N ASP A 64 -7.88 -3.88 -0.34
CA ASP A 64 -8.84 -3.58 -1.41
C ASP A 64 -9.89 -2.51 -1.04
N ASN A 65 -10.08 -2.24 0.26
CA ASN A 65 -10.93 -1.15 0.74
C ASN A 65 -10.11 -0.03 1.41
N PHE A 66 -8.82 0.08 1.07
CA PHE A 66 -7.90 1.10 1.56
C PHE A 66 -7.52 0.98 3.04
N GLU A 67 -7.77 -0.16 3.68
CA GLU A 67 -7.23 -0.49 5.00
C GLU A 67 -5.70 -0.41 4.97
N ALA A 68 -5.07 0.18 5.98
CA ALA A 68 -3.64 -0.01 6.18
C ALA A 68 -3.34 -1.48 6.50
N ILE A 69 -2.26 -2.02 5.92
CA ILE A 69 -1.79 -3.37 6.20
C ILE A 69 -0.56 -3.29 7.12
N ASP A 70 -0.60 -4.01 8.24
CA ASP A 70 0.50 -4.10 9.19
C ASP A 70 1.68 -4.94 8.65
N ILE A 71 2.76 -5.03 9.42
CA ILE A 71 3.95 -5.79 9.03
C ILE A 71 3.72 -7.32 8.96
N ASP A 72 2.67 -7.83 9.59
CA ASP A 72 2.26 -9.24 9.53
C ASP A 72 1.33 -9.52 8.34
N GLY A 73 1.01 -8.50 7.52
CA GLY A 73 0.09 -8.64 6.39
C GLY A 73 -1.39 -8.59 6.79
N LYS A 74 -1.74 -8.14 8.00
CA LYS A 74 -3.13 -8.05 8.47
C LYS A 74 -3.71 -6.66 8.18
N PRO A 75 -4.93 -6.59 7.65
CA PRO A 75 -5.63 -5.31 7.49
C PRO A 75 -6.06 -4.75 8.84
N SER A 76 -5.91 -3.44 8.99
CA SER A 76 -6.46 -2.69 10.13
C SER A 76 -7.98 -2.59 10.02
N CYS A 77 -8.68 -2.76 11.15
CA CYS A 77 -10.12 -2.55 11.26
C CYS A 77 -10.53 -1.06 11.37
N ASN A 78 -9.58 -0.16 11.61
CA ASN A 78 -9.89 1.24 11.93
C ASN A 78 -8.95 2.28 11.31
N LEU A 79 -7.93 1.86 10.56
CA LEU A 79 -7.02 2.75 9.85
C LEU A 79 -7.14 2.55 8.34
N TYR A 80 -7.57 3.61 7.65
CA TYR A 80 -7.71 3.64 6.20
C TYR A 80 -6.87 4.77 5.60
N ILE A 81 -6.18 4.51 4.48
CA ILE A 81 -5.26 5.46 3.84
C ILE A 81 -5.81 5.86 2.46
N MET A 82 -6.36 7.07 2.39
CA MET A 82 -6.87 7.66 1.12
C MET A 82 -5.94 8.72 0.53
N ALA A 83 -4.86 9.06 1.23
CA ALA A 83 -3.91 10.07 0.79
C ALA A 83 -3.11 9.54 -0.40
N VAL A 84 -3.41 10.04 -1.61
CA VAL A 84 -2.85 9.59 -2.89
C VAL A 84 -1.33 9.46 -2.86
N SER A 85 -0.64 10.45 -2.29
CA SER A 85 0.82 10.43 -2.13
C SER A 85 1.38 9.15 -1.48
N TYR A 86 0.60 8.47 -0.64
CA TYR A 86 1.01 7.26 0.08
C TYR A 86 0.45 5.96 -0.52
N ILE A 87 -0.37 6.02 -1.56
CA ILE A 87 -0.97 4.82 -2.18
C ILE A 87 -0.72 4.73 -3.69
N SER A 88 -0.15 5.78 -4.30
CA SER A 88 0.13 5.85 -5.73
C SER A 88 1.17 4.84 -6.22
N GLY A 89 1.92 4.19 -5.31
CA GLY A 89 2.81 3.08 -5.67
C GLY A 89 2.07 1.87 -6.24
N TYR A 90 0.81 1.64 -5.85
CA TYR A 90 -0.04 0.60 -6.42
C TYR A 90 -0.71 1.04 -7.72
N ASN A 91 -1.11 2.31 -7.80
CA ASN A 91 -1.72 2.87 -8.99
C ASN A 91 -1.45 4.37 -9.09
N PRO A 92 -0.62 4.83 -10.04
CA PRO A 92 -0.30 6.24 -10.21
C PRO A 92 -1.52 7.09 -10.64
N ASP A 93 -2.59 6.47 -11.13
CA ASP A 93 -3.78 7.16 -11.63
C ASP A 93 -4.85 7.41 -10.56
N TYR A 94 -4.58 7.10 -9.29
CA TYR A 94 -5.46 7.46 -8.16
C TYR A 94 -5.64 8.98 -8.06
N SER A 95 -6.68 9.49 -8.71
CA SER A 95 -6.90 10.92 -8.84
C SER A 95 -8.35 11.24 -9.25
N GLY A 96 -8.75 12.48 -9.02
CA GLY A 96 -10.05 12.99 -9.44
C GLY A 96 -11.20 12.67 -8.50
N LEU A 97 -12.37 13.25 -8.81
CA LEU A 97 -13.57 13.13 -7.99
C LEU A 97 -14.16 11.72 -8.02
N ASP A 98 -14.05 11.02 -9.14
CA ASP A 98 -14.56 9.65 -9.28
C ASP A 98 -13.79 8.68 -8.37
N PHE A 99 -12.45 8.83 -8.29
CA PHE A 99 -11.63 8.09 -7.33
C PHE A 99 -12.06 8.37 -5.89
N CYS A 100 -12.20 9.65 -5.50
CA CYS A 100 -12.62 10.02 -4.15
C CYS A 100 -14.00 9.43 -3.81
N SER A 101 -14.94 9.45 -4.76
CA SER A 101 -16.28 8.88 -4.60
C SER A 101 -16.21 7.37 -4.36
N GLU A 102 -15.49 6.64 -5.21
CA GLU A 102 -15.36 5.18 -5.07
C GLU A 102 -14.59 4.77 -3.82
N ALA A 103 -13.48 5.45 -3.51
CA ALA A 103 -12.67 5.17 -2.33
C ALA A 103 -13.47 5.40 -1.04
N SER A 104 -14.18 6.53 -0.92
CA SER A 104 -15.03 6.80 0.24
C SER A 104 -16.17 5.78 0.38
N ARG A 105 -16.78 5.36 -0.74
CA ARG A 105 -17.81 4.32 -0.75
C ARG A 105 -17.29 2.98 -0.23
N ARG A 106 -16.09 2.56 -0.65
CA ARG A 106 -15.45 1.32 -0.22
C ARG A 106 -15.10 1.33 1.27
N VAL A 107 -14.47 2.41 1.74
CA VAL A 107 -14.14 2.59 3.16
C VAL A 107 -15.41 2.55 4.02
N ALA A 108 -16.45 3.28 3.63
CA ALA A 108 -17.71 3.29 4.37
C ALA A 108 -18.38 1.90 4.41
N ALA A 109 -18.35 1.16 3.30
CA ALA A 109 -18.90 -0.19 3.24
C ALA A 109 -18.11 -1.17 4.12
N SER A 110 -16.77 -1.09 4.12
CA SER A 110 -15.88 -1.89 4.98
C SER A 110 -16.23 -1.66 6.46
N ILE A 111 -16.30 -0.41 6.91
CA ILE A 111 -16.67 -0.04 8.28
C ILE A 111 -18.05 -0.58 8.68
N LEU A 112 -19.07 -0.41 7.83
CA LEU A 112 -20.44 -0.86 8.13
C LEU A 112 -20.57 -2.39 8.18
N SER A 113 -19.79 -3.09 7.34
CA SER A 113 -19.75 -4.55 7.34
C SER A 113 -19.21 -5.10 8.66
N GLU A 114 -18.15 -4.49 9.22
CA GLU A 114 -17.61 -4.88 10.51
C GLU A 114 -18.58 -4.64 11.66
N ILE A 115 -19.30 -3.51 11.65
CA ILE A 115 -20.31 -3.18 12.67
C ILE A 115 -21.47 -4.18 12.66
N SER A 116 -21.87 -4.66 11.48
CA SER A 116 -23.01 -5.57 11.33
C SER A 116 -22.71 -7.02 11.76
N LEU A 117 -21.44 -7.33 12.06
CA LEU A 117 -20.98 -8.63 12.55
C LEU A 117 -20.87 -8.71 14.08
N VAL A 118 -21.24 -7.63 14.80
CA VAL A 118 -21.28 -7.52 16.27
C VAL A 118 -22.73 -7.50 16.74
#